data_AF-A0A392ML72-F1
#
_entry.id   AF-A0A392ML72-F1
#
_cell.length_a   1.000
_cell.length_b   1.000
_cell.length_c   1.000
_cell.angle_alpha   90.00
_cell.angle_beta   90.00
_cell.angle_gamma   90.00
#
_symmetry.space_group_name_H-M   'P 1'
#
loop_
_entity.id
_entity.type
_entity.pdbx_description
1 polymer ?
#
loop_
_entity_poly.entity_id
_entity_poly.type
_entity_poly.pdbx_seq_one_letter_code
_entity_poly.pdbx_strand_id
1 'polypeptide(L)'
;MSMIKEDEWFKQGYNPANLDDEEEDVYIDDEAFSIQEVCLEADQGSPKSPTLINAFQLIGMSSCLDLSGFFEKEDVSERKIRFTSNYSRKDLTEKIEDIVIEMGFRVQKKNGKLKVILENKAHKSLGSFSVVAE
;
A
#
# COMPACT_ATOMS: atom_id res chain seq x y z
N MET A 1 21.49 14.76 2.64
CA MET A 1 22.23 13.80 1.81
C MET A 1 23.74 13.82 2.03
N SER A 2 24.32 14.84 2.70
CA SER A 2 25.78 14.92 2.90
C SER A 2 26.32 13.94 3.95
N MET A 3 25.57 13.69 5.02
CA MET A 3 26.05 12.85 6.14
C MET A 3 26.24 11.38 5.79
N ILE A 4 25.45 10.82 4.88
CA ILE A 4 25.58 9.39 4.50
C ILE A 4 26.85 9.15 3.67
N LYS A 5 27.31 10.13 2.88
CA LYS A 5 28.55 10.04 2.10
C LYS A 5 29.81 10.09 2.97
N GLU A 6 29.69 10.62 4.18
CA GLU A 6 30.80 10.72 5.13
C GLU A 6 30.95 9.48 6.02
N ASP A 7 29.94 8.61 6.05
CA ASP A 7 29.94 7.40 6.86
C ASP A 7 30.88 6.31 6.30
N GLU A 8 31.62 5.64 7.17
CA GLU A 8 32.60 4.62 6.81
C GLU A 8 31.95 3.40 6.14
N TRP A 9 30.72 3.04 6.51
CA TRP A 9 30.00 1.95 5.83
C TRP A 9 29.69 2.29 4.36
N PHE A 10 29.47 3.58 4.05
CA PHE A 10 29.15 4.03 2.70
C PHE A 10 30.41 4.12 1.83
N LYS A 11 31.57 4.50 2.40
CA LYS A 11 32.84 4.56 1.66
C LYS A 11 33.41 3.18 1.32
N GLN A 12 33.02 2.13 2.04
CA GLN A 12 33.55 0.80 1.85
C GLN A 12 33.09 0.20 0.51
N GLY A 13 33.97 0.20 -0.48
CA GLY A 13 33.70 -0.38 -1.82
C GLY A 13 32.83 0.50 -2.73
N TYR A 14 32.52 1.74 -2.33
CA TYR A 14 31.81 2.68 -3.18
C TYR A 14 32.73 3.21 -4.28
N ASN A 15 32.35 2.93 -5.53
CA ASN A 15 32.95 3.52 -6.71
C ASN A 15 31.97 4.59 -7.26
N PRO A 16 32.29 5.89 -7.17
CA PRO A 16 31.45 6.92 -7.76
C PRO A 16 31.37 6.72 -9.28
N ALA A 17 30.18 6.91 -9.85
CA ALA A 17 30.02 6.94 -11.30
C ALA A 17 30.79 8.15 -11.85
N ASN A 18 31.80 7.90 -12.70
CA ASN A 18 32.41 8.96 -13.51
C ASN A 18 31.45 9.28 -14.64
N LEU A 19 30.96 10.52 -14.69
CA LEU A 19 30.16 11.03 -15.80
C LEU A 19 31.00 11.41 -17.01
N ASP A 20 32.34 11.34 -16.90
CA ASP A 20 33.26 11.69 -17.99
C ASP A 20 33.58 10.49 -18.91
N ASP A 21 33.11 9.28 -18.58
CA ASP A 21 33.24 8.05 -19.39
C ASP A 21 31.98 7.81 -20.25
N GLU A 22 31.38 8.87 -20.81
CA GLU A 22 30.17 8.82 -21.67
C GLU A 22 30.43 8.29 -23.10
N GLU A 23 31.46 7.48 -23.33
CA GLU A 23 31.77 6.88 -24.65
C GLU A 23 32.03 5.37 -24.56
N GLU A 24 31.44 4.69 -23.58
CA GLU A 24 31.31 3.23 -23.65
C GLU A 24 29.85 2.92 -23.97
N ASP A 25 29.59 2.48 -25.21
CA ASP A 25 28.30 1.94 -25.67
C ASP A 25 27.89 0.78 -24.74
N VAL A 26 27.31 1.11 -23.59
CA VAL A 26 26.57 0.14 -22.79
C VAL A 26 25.34 -0.16 -23.64
N TYR A 27 25.42 -1.25 -24.39
CA TYR A 27 24.26 -1.84 -25.07
C TYR A 27 23.29 -2.29 -23.96
N ILE A 28 22.47 -1.35 -23.50
CA ILE A 28 21.33 -1.63 -22.64
C ILE A 28 20.41 -2.46 -23.52
N ASP A 29 20.36 -3.76 -23.25
CA ASP A 29 19.36 -4.65 -23.81
C ASP A 29 18.00 -4.19 -23.26
N ASP A 30 17.34 -3.30 -23.99
CA ASP A 30 16.01 -2.75 -23.67
C ASP A 30 14.99 -3.89 -23.45
N GLU A 31 15.25 -5.09 -23.99
CA GLU A 31 14.45 -6.30 -23.79
C GLU A 31 14.48 -6.78 -22.32
N ALA A 32 15.56 -6.54 -21.57
CA ALA A 32 15.66 -6.91 -20.15
C ALA A 32 14.84 -5.98 -19.24
N PHE A 33 14.55 -4.76 -19.70
CA PHE A 33 13.63 -3.82 -19.07
C PHE A 33 12.22 -3.88 -19.66
N SER A 34 12.01 -4.70 -20.69
CA SER A 34 10.68 -5.12 -21.12
C SER A 34 10.09 -5.99 -20.02
N ILE A 35 9.58 -5.33 -18.99
CA ILE A 35 8.48 -5.88 -18.21
C ILE A 35 7.40 -6.09 -19.26
N GLN A 36 7.32 -7.33 -19.77
CA GLN A 36 6.12 -7.79 -20.42
C GLN A 36 5.06 -7.65 -19.34
N GLU A 37 4.41 -6.48 -19.33
CA GLU A 37 3.16 -6.27 -18.66
C GLU A 37 2.27 -7.30 -19.32
N VAL A 38 2.22 -8.48 -18.72
CA VAL A 38 1.14 -9.40 -18.94
C VAL A 38 -0.02 -8.56 -18.47
N CYS A 39 -0.66 -7.91 -19.44
CA CYS A 39 -2.01 -7.40 -19.35
C CYS A 39 -2.85 -8.66 -19.13
N LEU A 40 -2.75 -9.20 -17.89
CA LEU A 40 -3.89 -9.82 -17.26
C LEU A 40 -4.84 -8.66 -17.21
N GLU A 41 -5.66 -8.57 -18.25
CA GLU A 41 -6.90 -7.83 -18.29
C GLU A 41 -7.40 -7.80 -16.86
N ALA A 42 -7.09 -6.71 -16.17
CA ALA A 42 -7.54 -6.46 -14.82
C ALA A 42 -8.99 -6.15 -15.09
N ASP A 43 -9.78 -7.23 -15.14
CA ASP A 43 -11.19 -7.28 -15.46
C ASP A 43 -11.84 -6.00 -14.96
N GLN A 44 -11.97 -5.01 -15.86
CA GLN A 44 -12.66 -3.76 -15.63
C GLN A 44 -14.18 -4.03 -15.64
N GLY A 45 -14.60 -5.08 -14.93
CA GLY A 45 -15.76 -5.84 -15.38
C GLY A 45 -16.46 -6.70 -14.35
N SER A 46 -16.33 -6.46 -13.04
CA SER A 46 -17.45 -6.58 -12.08
C SER A 46 -17.00 -6.48 -10.62
N PRO A 47 -17.84 -5.97 -9.70
CA PRO A 47 -17.60 -6.02 -8.25
C PRO A 47 -17.67 -7.44 -7.65
N LYS A 48 -17.62 -8.51 -8.46
CA LYS A 48 -17.95 -9.89 -8.04
C LYS A 48 -16.76 -10.84 -7.95
N SER A 49 -15.63 -10.60 -8.61
CA SER A 49 -14.45 -11.48 -8.53
C SER A 49 -13.48 -11.04 -7.44
N PRO A 50 -12.88 -11.95 -6.65
CA PRO A 50 -11.70 -11.66 -5.86
C PRO A 50 -10.62 -11.07 -6.76
N THR A 51 -10.07 -9.91 -6.41
CA THR A 51 -8.87 -9.42 -7.10
C THR A 51 -7.79 -10.45 -6.83
N LEU A 52 -7.39 -11.20 -7.86
CA LEU A 52 -6.26 -12.10 -7.75
C LEU A 52 -5.03 -11.22 -7.49
N ILE A 53 -4.30 -11.51 -6.43
CA ILE A 53 -3.08 -10.79 -6.05
C ILE A 53 -1.90 -11.72 -6.34
N ASN A 54 -0.97 -11.25 -7.17
CA ASN A 54 0.26 -11.97 -7.44
C ASN A 54 1.32 -11.76 -6.34
N ALA A 55 2.39 -12.55 -6.35
CA ALA A 55 3.43 -12.48 -5.34
C ALA A 55 4.15 -11.12 -5.30
N PHE A 56 4.45 -10.53 -6.46
CA PHE A 56 5.11 -9.22 -6.54
C PHE A 56 4.24 -8.08 -6.04
N GLN A 57 2.94 -8.12 -6.33
CA GLN A 57 1.96 -7.17 -5.79
C GLN A 57 1.92 -7.28 -4.27
N LEU A 58 1.89 -8.49 -3.70
CA LEU A 58 1.90 -8.68 -2.25
C LEU A 58 3.20 -8.16 -1.61
N ILE A 59 4.36 -8.40 -2.23
CA ILE A 59 5.65 -7.89 -1.77
C ILE A 59 5.68 -6.36 -1.83
N GLY A 60 5.23 -5.77 -2.95
CA GLY A 60 5.18 -4.33 -3.17
C GLY A 60 4.26 -3.59 -2.19
N MET A 61 3.33 -4.30 -1.55
CA MET A 61 2.51 -3.76 -0.47
C MET A 61 3.27 -3.62 0.86
N SER A 62 4.50 -4.12 1.01
CA SER A 62 5.29 -4.01 2.23
C SER A 62 5.61 -2.56 2.60
N SER A 63 5.48 -2.19 3.87
CA SER A 63 5.81 -0.84 4.36
C SER A 63 7.30 -0.52 4.25
N CYS A 64 8.18 -1.52 4.15
CA CYS A 64 9.62 -1.30 3.95
C CYS A 64 9.95 -0.78 2.55
N LEU A 65 9.04 -0.92 1.60
CA LEU A 65 9.17 -0.42 0.23
C LEU A 65 8.35 0.87 0.02
N ASP A 66 7.63 1.33 1.04
CA ASP A 66 6.80 2.52 1.00
C ASP A 66 7.56 3.72 1.56
N LEU A 67 7.83 4.70 0.70
CA LEU A 67 8.54 5.92 1.06
C LEU A 67 7.59 7.06 1.47
N SER A 68 6.27 6.85 1.47
CA SER A 68 5.29 7.88 1.82
C SER A 68 5.52 8.47 3.22
N GLY A 69 5.96 7.63 4.17
CA GLY A 69 6.30 8.04 5.53
C GLY A 69 7.40 9.11 5.65
N PHE A 70 8.27 9.27 4.63
CA PHE A 70 9.26 10.37 4.61
C PHE A 70 8.62 11.75 4.41
N PHE A 71 7.37 11.78 3.93
CA PHE A 71 6.64 12.99 3.59
C PHE A 71 5.40 13.22 4.49
N GLU A 72 5.15 12.34 5.47
CA GLU A 72 4.05 12.48 6.43
C GLU A 72 4.32 13.60 7.45
N LYS A 73 3.25 14.24 7.94
CA LYS A 73 3.33 15.17 9.07
C LYS A 73 3.38 14.36 10.38
N GLU A 74 4.08 14.88 11.38
CA GLU A 74 4.40 14.19 12.64
C GLU A 74 3.19 13.57 13.38
N ASP A 75 1.98 14.11 13.17
CA ASP A 75 0.73 13.64 13.80
C ASP A 75 -0.11 12.66 12.96
N VAL A 76 0.31 12.32 11.73
CA VAL A 76 -0.50 11.50 10.81
C VAL A 76 0.33 10.32 10.31
N SER A 77 0.31 9.22 11.08
CA SER A 77 0.83 7.94 10.61
C SER A 77 -0.33 7.00 10.28
N GLU A 78 -0.61 6.82 9.00
CA GLU A 78 -1.64 5.88 8.54
C GLU A 78 -1.09 4.45 8.53
N ARG A 79 -1.33 3.70 9.60
CA ARG A 79 -0.94 2.28 9.64
C ARG A 79 -1.96 1.40 8.91
N LYS A 80 -1.57 0.86 7.75
CA LYS A 80 -2.35 -0.19 7.07
C LYS A 80 -2.14 -1.53 7.78
N ILE A 81 -3.23 -2.11 8.31
CA ILE A 81 -3.26 -3.45 8.90
C ILE A 81 -3.79 -4.43 7.85
N ARG A 82 -3.19 -5.62 7.76
CA ARG A 82 -3.62 -6.68 6.85
C ARG A 82 -3.71 -8.01 7.59
N PHE A 83 -4.70 -8.81 7.24
CA PHE A 83 -4.89 -10.17 7.72
C PHE A 83 -5.35 -11.04 6.54
N THR A 84 -5.20 -12.36 6.66
CA THR A 84 -5.62 -13.33 5.65
C THR A 84 -6.76 -14.19 6.18
N SER A 85 -7.55 -14.74 5.26
CA SER A 85 -8.65 -15.62 5.60
C SER A 85 -8.97 -16.58 4.46
N ASN A 86 -9.51 -17.75 4.80
CA ASN A 86 -10.08 -18.71 3.86
C ASN A 86 -11.61 -18.62 3.73
N TYR A 87 -12.26 -17.70 4.45
CA TYR A 87 -13.70 -17.46 4.34
C TYR A 87 -14.03 -16.72 3.04
N SER A 88 -15.28 -16.86 2.58
CA SER A 88 -15.75 -16.12 1.41
C SER A 88 -15.78 -14.61 1.71
N ARG A 89 -15.58 -13.79 0.69
CA ARG A 89 -15.67 -12.33 0.82
C ARG A 89 -17.01 -11.89 1.41
N LYS A 90 -18.10 -12.57 1.03
CA LYS A 90 -19.45 -12.27 1.53
C LYS A 90 -19.53 -12.48 3.04
N ASP A 91 -19.12 -13.67 3.51
CA ASP A 91 -19.19 -14.02 4.93
C ASP A 91 -18.30 -13.10 5.78
N LEU A 92 -17.11 -12.74 5.28
CA LEU A 92 -16.22 -11.79 5.95
C LEU A 92 -16.85 -10.40 6.05
N THR A 93 -17.43 -9.90 4.95
CA THR A 93 -18.05 -8.57 4.92
C THR A 93 -19.22 -8.49 5.89
N GLU A 94 -20.08 -9.51 5.91
CA GLU A 94 -21.23 -9.60 6.83
C GLU A 94 -20.75 -9.69 8.28
N LYS A 95 -19.79 -10.57 8.58
CA LYS A 95 -19.26 -10.72 9.94
C LYS A 95 -18.58 -9.46 10.47
N ILE A 96 -17.82 -8.75 9.63
CA ILE A 96 -17.19 -7.48 10.02
C ILE A 96 -18.27 -6.43 10.31
N GLU A 97 -19.30 -6.34 9.46
CA GLU A 97 -20.40 -5.40 9.65
C GLU A 97 -21.14 -5.66 10.97
N ASP A 98 -21.49 -6.91 11.27
CA ASP A 98 -22.19 -7.28 12.50
C ASP A 98 -21.41 -6.86 13.75
N ILE A 99 -20.10 -7.14 13.79
CA ILE A 99 -19.22 -6.78 14.91
C ILE A 99 -19.16 -5.25 15.06
N VAL A 100 -19.00 -4.52 13.95
CA VAL A 100 -18.88 -3.06 13.96
C VAL A 100 -20.18 -2.39 14.43
N ILE A 101 -21.34 -2.94 14.03
CA ILE A 101 -22.65 -2.47 14.49
C ILE A 101 -22.84 -2.78 15.99
N GLU A 102 -22.45 -3.97 16.45
CA GLU A 102 -22.50 -4.34 17.87
C GLU A 102 -21.65 -3.40 18.73
N MET A 103 -20.49 -2.97 18.21
CA MET A 103 -19.63 -1.96 18.84
C MET A 103 -20.19 -0.52 18.79
N GLY A 104 -21.35 -0.30 18.17
CA GLY A 104 -22.04 0.99 18.13
C GLY A 104 -21.58 1.93 17.01
N PHE A 105 -20.82 1.44 16.02
CA PHE A 105 -20.42 2.24 14.87
C PHE A 105 -21.42 2.14 13.71
N ARG A 106 -21.33 3.08 12.76
CA ARG A 106 -22.05 3.00 11.48
C ARG A 106 -21.16 2.45 10.38
N VAL A 107 -21.77 1.71 9.46
CA VAL A 107 -21.11 1.13 8.29
C VAL A 107 -21.68 1.74 7.00
N GLN A 108 -20.81 2.07 6.04
CA GLN A 108 -21.18 2.43 4.68
C GLN A 108 -20.47 1.50 3.70
N LYS A 109 -21.24 0.82 2.83
CA LYS A 109 -20.72 -0.08 1.79
C LYS A 109 -20.66 0.65 0.46
N LYS A 110 -19.50 0.68 -0.20
CA LYS A 110 -19.36 1.22 -1.57
C LYS A 110 -18.24 0.51 -2.31
N ASN A 111 -18.52 0.02 -3.52
CA ASN A 111 -17.54 -0.61 -4.43
C ASN A 111 -16.69 -1.71 -3.76
N GLY A 112 -17.31 -2.58 -2.97
CA GLY A 112 -16.61 -3.65 -2.25
C GLY A 112 -15.82 -3.19 -1.01
N LYS A 113 -15.83 -1.90 -0.69
CA LYS A 113 -15.20 -1.35 0.52
C LYS A 113 -16.23 -1.10 1.62
N LEU A 114 -15.83 -1.38 2.85
CA LEU A 114 -16.54 -1.10 4.09
C LEU A 114 -15.92 0.14 4.76
N LYS A 115 -16.68 1.23 4.88
CA LYS A 115 -16.28 2.40 5.66
C LYS A 115 -17.00 2.40 7.00
N VAL A 116 -16.23 2.32 8.08
CA VAL A 116 -16.70 2.42 9.47
C VAL A 116 -16.57 3.86 9.93
N ILE A 117 -17.59 4.39 10.61
CA ILE A 117 -17.65 5.78 11.07
C ILE A 117 -18.23 5.82 12.49
N LEU A 118 -17.56 6.55 13.39
CA LEU A 118 -18.09 6.91 14.70
C LEU A 118 -18.81 8.26 14.63
N GLU A 119 -20.13 8.30 14.84
CA GLU A 119 -20.89 9.54 14.98
C GLU A 119 -20.91 10.02 16.44
N ASN A 120 -20.02 10.94 16.80
CA ASN A 120 -20.08 11.57 18.13
C ASN A 120 -21.15 12.69 18.12
N LYS A 121 -22.36 12.38 18.60
CA LYS A 121 -23.46 13.37 18.69
C LYS A 121 -23.37 14.30 19.90
N ALA A 122 -22.49 14.03 20.87
CA ALA A 122 -22.51 14.69 22.19
C ALA A 122 -21.36 15.69 22.42
N HIS A 123 -20.17 15.48 21.82
CA HIS A 123 -19.03 16.36 22.08
C HIS A 123 -18.25 16.67 20.79
N LYS A 124 -18.24 17.95 20.40
CA LYS A 124 -17.51 18.51 19.24
C LYS A 124 -15.97 18.44 19.36
N SER A 125 -15.40 17.56 20.19
CA SER A 125 -13.95 17.56 20.48
C SER A 125 -13.27 16.19 20.55
N LEU A 126 -13.97 15.06 20.34
CA LEU A 126 -13.30 13.77 20.15
C LEU A 126 -13.37 13.41 18.66
N GLY A 127 -12.20 13.33 18.04
CA GLY A 127 -12.02 13.21 16.59
C GLY A 127 -12.89 12.14 15.93
N SER A 128 -13.30 12.41 14.69
CA SER A 128 -14.00 11.45 13.86
C SER A 128 -13.10 10.25 13.58
N PHE A 129 -13.47 9.07 14.09
CA PHE A 129 -12.80 7.81 13.73
C PHE A 129 -13.39 7.27 12.43
N SER A 130 -12.56 7.02 11.44
CA SER A 130 -12.95 6.34 10.21
C SER A 130 -11.94 5.28 9.80
N VAL A 131 -12.43 4.10 9.45
CA VAL A 131 -11.63 2.98 8.95
C VAL A 131 -12.24 2.48 7.66
N VAL A 132 -11.40 2.14 6.69
CA VAL A 132 -11.81 1.52 5.42
C VAL A 132 -11.22 0.12 5.35
N ALA A 133 -12.07 -0.87 5.08
CA ALA A 133 -11.68 -2.25 4.80
C ALA A 133 -12.10 -2.63 3.36
N GLU A 134 -11.29 -3.48 2.70
CA GLU A 134 -11.44 -3.92 1.31
C GLU A 134 -11.09 -5.41 1.16
#